data_AF-V4TFS0-F1
#
_entry.id   AF-V4TFS0-F1
#
_cell.length_a   1.000
_cell.length_b   1.000
_cell.length_c   1.000
_cell.angle_alpha   90.00
_cell.angle_beta   90.00
_cell.angle_gamma   90.00
#
_symmetry.space_group_name_H-M   'P 1'
#
loop_
_entity.id
_entity.type
_entity.pdbx_description
1 polymer ?
#
loop_
_entity_poly.entity_id
_entity_poly.type
_entity_poly.pdbx_seq_one_letter_code
_entity_poly.pdbx_strand_id
1 'polypeptide(L)'
;MVGVFGRSLSFPNKHPNRPPMSHHIRSISLPCRSHPLVSQIKDEISELKTWSTKPDNRTSSWLCDGLSRLKDVHDSLHEILHLPQTQDSLRNQHEWVETLLEDFLRFVDVFGIFQTSVMTLKEEQFAAKVAIRKKDDAKIASYLKSRKRLAKEMLKLVSAIRCIGQYQVPPPMLASVVDSDLAGVVTDAVRVTMLVTVALFNGISTAFAPRKSSWMGLRLSKKDNRVKFEEGIQEFQQVGVDSLWGFRKKGDEQVKVVLMKMQNLEDCICEIEFASEKVFRSLITTRVSLLNTLTQ
;
A
#
# COMPACT_ATOMS: atom_id res chain seq x y z
N MET A 1 30.81 -83.93 46.63
CA MET A 1 30.49 -85.21 45.98
C MET A 1 29.31 -84.96 45.06
N VAL A 2 29.54 -85.09 43.75
CA VAL A 2 28.62 -85.32 42.61
C VAL A 2 27.30 -84.53 42.58
N GLY A 3 27.16 -83.70 41.54
CA GLY A 3 25.95 -82.93 41.27
C GLY A 3 24.80 -83.76 40.68
N VAL A 4 23.63 -83.12 40.56
CA VAL A 4 22.55 -83.58 39.70
C VAL A 4 21.86 -82.38 39.07
N PHE A 5 21.93 -82.36 37.74
CA PHE A 5 21.14 -81.53 36.84
C PHE A 5 19.67 -81.94 36.92
N GLY A 6 18.78 -81.01 37.27
CA GLY A 6 17.33 -81.16 37.08
C GLY A 6 16.87 -80.28 35.92
N ARG A 7 16.64 -80.88 34.75
CA ARG A 7 16.12 -80.23 33.55
C ARG A 7 14.63 -79.92 33.74
N SER A 8 14.21 -78.67 33.65
CA SER A 8 12.80 -78.33 33.47
C SER A 8 12.48 -78.26 31.97
N LEU A 9 11.64 -79.19 31.58
CA LEU A 9 11.17 -79.49 30.24
C LEU A 9 10.36 -78.33 29.66
N SER A 10 10.75 -77.87 28.47
CA SER A 10 9.92 -77.04 27.60
C SER A 10 8.89 -77.92 26.89
N PHE A 11 7.61 -77.56 27.03
CA PHE A 11 6.54 -78.07 26.17
C PHE A 11 6.07 -76.98 25.20
N PRO A 12 5.74 -77.34 23.94
CA PRO A 12 5.47 -76.37 22.88
C PRO A 12 4.03 -75.85 22.98
N ASN A 13 3.86 -74.55 23.19
CA ASN A 13 2.55 -73.92 23.03
C ASN A 13 2.31 -73.62 21.55
N LYS A 14 1.48 -74.43 20.89
CA LYS A 14 0.99 -74.19 19.52
C LYS A 14 -0.32 -73.38 19.59
N HIS A 15 -0.19 -72.08 19.26
CA HIS A 15 -1.13 -71.16 18.57
C HIS A 15 -2.54 -70.89 19.18
N PRO A 16 -3.12 -69.66 19.08
CA PRO A 16 -3.13 -68.83 17.87
C PRO A 16 -2.79 -67.34 18.05
N ASN A 17 -2.40 -66.74 16.92
CA ASN A 17 -2.26 -65.32 16.62
C ASN A 17 -2.86 -64.35 17.65
N ARG A 18 -2.01 -63.77 18.52
CA ARG A 18 -2.30 -62.43 19.04
C ARG A 18 -2.10 -61.46 17.87
N PRO A 19 -3.11 -60.68 17.45
CA PRO A 19 -2.85 -59.61 16.52
C PRO A 19 -1.81 -58.67 17.16
N PRO A 20 -0.84 -58.15 16.39
CA PRO A 20 0.10 -57.18 16.92
C PRO A 20 -0.73 -56.04 17.50
N MET A 21 -0.49 -55.66 18.76
CA MET A 21 -1.09 -54.44 19.27
C MET A 21 -0.67 -53.32 18.33
N SER A 22 -1.63 -52.76 17.61
CA SER A 22 -1.38 -51.58 16.80
C SER A 22 -0.97 -50.48 17.77
N HIS A 23 0.31 -50.17 17.82
CA HIS A 23 0.74 -48.89 18.34
C HIS A 23 0.02 -47.86 17.48
N HIS A 24 -0.98 -47.19 18.05
CA HIS A 24 -1.47 -45.95 17.47
C HIS A 24 -0.25 -45.05 17.38
N ILE A 25 0.27 -44.90 16.16
CA ILE A 25 1.14 -43.80 15.80
C ILE A 25 0.26 -42.58 16.08
N ARG A 26 0.38 -42.00 17.28
CA ARG A 26 -0.21 -40.70 17.55
C ARG A 26 0.48 -39.78 16.58
N SER A 27 -0.26 -39.32 15.58
CA SER A 27 0.14 -38.26 14.70
C SER A 27 0.67 -37.13 15.58
N ILE A 28 1.97 -36.87 15.51
CA ILE A 28 2.51 -35.62 16.02
C ILE A 28 1.95 -34.55 15.11
N SER A 29 0.85 -33.91 15.52
CA SER A 29 0.36 -32.72 14.86
C SER A 29 1.52 -31.72 14.89
N LEU A 30 2.16 -31.51 13.74
CA LEU A 30 3.10 -30.42 13.57
C LEU A 30 2.39 -29.14 14.06
N PRO A 31 3.11 -28.21 14.71
CA PRO A 31 2.51 -26.95 15.10
C PRO A 31 1.74 -26.37 13.90
N CYS A 32 0.47 -26.02 14.12
CA CYS A 32 -0.45 -25.56 13.09
C CYS A 32 0.25 -24.50 12.24
N ARG A 33 0.56 -24.86 10.99
CA ARG A 33 1.18 -23.89 10.07
C ARG A 33 0.14 -22.84 9.76
N SER A 34 0.55 -21.57 9.77
CA SER A 34 -0.23 -20.46 9.24
C SER A 34 -0.66 -20.77 7.80
N HIS A 35 -1.85 -20.30 7.42
CA HIS A 35 -2.40 -20.50 6.07
C HIS A 35 -1.41 -20.00 4.99
N PRO A 36 -1.26 -20.67 3.84
CA PRO A 36 -0.30 -20.27 2.79
C PRO A 36 -0.49 -18.81 2.32
N LEU A 37 -1.72 -18.30 2.29
CA LEU A 37 -2.02 -16.88 2.00
C LEU A 37 -1.33 -15.91 2.96
N VAL A 38 -1.13 -16.27 4.24
CA VAL A 38 -0.41 -15.41 5.19
C VAL A 38 1.04 -15.23 4.73
N SER A 39 1.69 -16.31 4.26
CA SER A 39 3.06 -16.23 3.73
C SER A 39 3.11 -15.34 2.49
N GLN A 40 2.18 -15.53 1.56
CA GLN A 40 2.07 -14.72 0.35
C GLN A 40 1.92 -13.24 0.68
N ILE A 41 0.99 -12.88 1.57
CA ILE A 41 0.78 -11.48 1.98
C ILE A 41 2.03 -10.91 2.65
N LYS A 42 2.73 -11.69 3.49
CA LYS A 42 4.00 -11.28 4.11
C LYS A 42 5.06 -10.97 3.04
N ASP A 43 5.16 -11.80 2.02
CA ASP A 43 6.11 -11.62 0.91
C ASP A 43 5.76 -10.36 0.10
N GLU A 44 4.50 -10.18 -0.30
CA GLU A 44 4.01 -8.99 -1.02
C GLU A 44 4.24 -7.69 -0.21
N ILE A 45 3.99 -7.73 1.10
CA ILE A 45 4.27 -6.62 2.02
C ILE A 45 5.77 -6.34 2.10
N SER A 46 6.60 -7.38 2.15
CA SER A 46 8.05 -7.24 2.17
C SER A 46 8.55 -6.57 0.89
N GLU A 47 8.00 -6.95 -0.26
CA GLU A 47 8.31 -6.34 -1.54
C GLU A 47 7.92 -4.86 -1.57
N LEU A 48 6.74 -4.48 -1.08
CA LEU A 48 6.33 -3.07 -0.93
C LEU A 48 7.27 -2.28 0.00
N LYS A 49 7.69 -2.89 1.12
CA LYS A 49 8.68 -2.26 2.01
C LYS A 49 9.99 -2.04 1.26
N THR A 50 10.48 -3.01 0.49
CA THR A 50 11.71 -2.84 -0.32
C THR A 50 11.56 -1.79 -1.41
N TRP A 51 10.41 -1.75 -2.10
CA TRP A 51 10.05 -0.72 -3.09
C TRP A 51 10.19 0.68 -2.50
N SER A 52 9.73 0.87 -1.25
CA SER A 52 9.80 2.17 -0.57
C SER A 52 11.22 2.63 -0.23
N THR A 53 12.16 1.69 -0.03
CA THR A 53 13.54 1.99 0.36
C THR A 53 14.44 2.38 -0.80
N LYS A 54 14.01 2.15 -2.04
CA LYS A 54 14.76 2.47 -3.26
C LYS A 54 14.02 3.52 -4.10
N PRO A 55 13.96 4.79 -3.63
CA PRO A 55 13.28 5.84 -4.37
C PRO A 55 14.11 6.41 -5.54
N ASP A 56 15.22 5.77 -5.93
CA ASP A 56 16.16 6.28 -6.94
C ASP A 56 15.40 6.64 -8.22
N ASN A 57 15.19 7.95 -8.41
CA ASN A 57 14.30 8.55 -9.40
C ASN A 57 12.82 8.19 -9.22
N ARG A 58 12.12 9.00 -8.41
CA ARG A 58 10.66 8.91 -8.22
C ARG A 58 9.92 9.21 -9.54
N THR A 59 9.68 8.18 -10.35
CA THR A 59 8.96 8.28 -11.62
C THR A 59 7.46 7.98 -11.47
N SER A 60 6.66 8.29 -12.49
CA SER A 60 5.25 7.84 -12.55
C SER A 60 5.18 6.31 -12.61
N SER A 61 6.08 5.67 -13.35
CA SER A 61 6.17 4.21 -13.45
C SER A 61 6.46 3.53 -12.10
N TRP A 62 7.39 4.10 -11.32
CA TRP A 62 7.70 3.60 -9.98
C TRP A 62 6.50 3.72 -9.03
N LEU A 63 5.75 4.82 -9.12
CA LEU A 63 4.50 4.98 -8.35
C LEU A 63 3.42 3.99 -8.80
N CYS A 64 3.24 3.80 -10.11
CA CYS A 64 2.28 2.83 -10.65
C CYS A 64 2.62 1.39 -10.24
N ASP A 65 3.90 1.02 -10.19
CA ASP A 65 4.38 -0.26 -9.66
C ASP A 65 3.98 -0.42 -8.18
N GLY A 66 4.26 0.59 -7.35
CA GLY A 66 3.87 0.57 -5.93
C GLY A 66 2.36 0.48 -5.70
N LEU A 67 1.57 1.20 -6.50
CA LEU A 67 0.10 1.12 -6.46
C LEU A 67 -0.41 -0.25 -6.91
N SER A 68 0.21 -0.84 -7.94
CA SER A 68 -0.16 -2.18 -8.42
C SER A 68 0.13 -3.24 -7.37
N ARG A 69 1.33 -3.22 -6.76
CA ARG A 69 1.69 -4.10 -5.64
C ARG A 69 0.77 -3.92 -4.43
N LEU A 70 0.37 -2.69 -4.13
CA LEU A 70 -0.59 -2.42 -3.05
C LEU A 70 -1.96 -3.02 -3.33
N LYS A 71 -2.45 -2.90 -4.57
CA LYS A 71 -3.69 -3.56 -4.98
C LYS A 71 -3.58 -5.07 -4.74
N ASP A 72 -2.49 -5.71 -5.13
CA ASP A 72 -2.31 -7.16 -4.99
C ASP A 72 -2.32 -7.58 -3.50
N VAL A 73 -1.69 -6.81 -2.60
CA VAL A 73 -1.81 -7.03 -1.14
C VAL A 73 -3.26 -7.00 -0.67
N HIS A 74 -4.06 -6.04 -1.14
CA HIS A 74 -5.48 -5.94 -0.75
C HIS A 74 -6.34 -7.03 -1.37
N ASP A 75 -6.02 -7.51 -2.56
CA ASP A 75 -6.72 -8.64 -3.17
C ASP A 75 -6.43 -9.94 -2.38
N SER A 76 -5.16 -10.20 -2.04
CA SER A 76 -4.76 -11.31 -1.17
C SER A 76 -5.37 -11.18 0.24
N LEU A 77 -5.45 -9.96 0.78
CA LEU A 77 -6.11 -9.68 2.06
C LEU A 77 -7.63 -9.94 1.98
N HIS A 78 -8.27 -9.56 0.88
CA HIS A 78 -9.67 -9.87 0.66
C HIS A 78 -9.90 -11.39 0.65
N GLU A 79 -9.05 -12.17 -0.01
CA GLU A 79 -9.15 -13.64 -0.04
C GLU A 79 -9.01 -14.27 1.36
N ILE A 80 -8.02 -13.86 2.16
CA ILE A 80 -7.85 -14.42 3.51
C ILE A 80 -9.01 -14.05 4.45
N LEU A 81 -9.61 -12.87 4.28
CA LEU A 81 -10.79 -12.42 5.06
C LEU A 81 -12.06 -13.21 4.73
N HIS A 82 -12.11 -13.90 3.59
CA HIS A 82 -13.24 -14.78 3.22
C HIS A 82 -13.13 -16.18 3.82
N LEU A 83 -12.01 -16.54 4.44
CA LEU A 83 -11.86 -17.85 5.06
C LEU A 83 -12.68 -17.93 6.36
N PRO A 84 -13.45 -19.02 6.59
CA PRO A 84 -14.25 -19.17 7.80
C PRO A 84 -13.43 -19.05 9.09
N GLN A 85 -12.22 -19.61 9.10
CA GLN A 85 -11.30 -19.54 10.23
C GLN A 85 -10.92 -18.08 10.57
N THR A 86 -10.64 -17.27 9.54
CA THR A 86 -10.34 -15.85 9.71
C THR A 86 -11.55 -15.10 10.26
N GLN A 87 -12.74 -15.39 9.73
CA GLN A 87 -13.98 -14.77 10.20
C GLN A 87 -14.26 -15.09 11.66
N ASP A 88 -14.13 -16.35 12.08
CA ASP A 88 -14.32 -16.78 13.46
C ASP A 88 -13.33 -16.08 14.43
N SER A 89 -12.06 -15.96 14.02
CA SER A 89 -11.05 -15.25 14.79
C SER A 89 -11.36 -13.77 14.94
N LEU A 90 -11.85 -13.12 13.87
CA LEU A 90 -12.17 -11.68 13.85
C LEU A 90 -13.50 -11.35 14.55
N ARG A 91 -14.49 -12.24 14.49
CA ARG A 91 -15.83 -12.04 15.07
C ARG A 91 -15.78 -11.72 16.57
N ASN A 92 -14.84 -12.34 17.28
CA ASN A 92 -14.62 -12.13 18.70
C ASN A 92 -13.80 -10.86 19.02
N GLN A 93 -13.35 -10.12 18.01
CA GLN A 93 -12.47 -8.94 18.12
C GLN A 93 -13.15 -7.67 17.59
N HIS A 94 -14.43 -7.46 17.96
CA HIS A 94 -15.28 -6.39 17.43
C HIS A 94 -14.62 -5.00 17.45
N GLU A 95 -14.06 -4.57 18.59
CA GLU A 95 -13.42 -3.24 18.72
C GLU A 95 -12.25 -3.06 17.74
N TRP A 96 -11.49 -4.13 17.49
CA TRP A 96 -10.37 -4.10 16.58
C TRP A 96 -10.83 -4.04 15.12
N VAL A 97 -11.84 -4.83 14.76
CA VAL A 97 -12.43 -4.80 13.42
C VAL A 97 -13.09 -3.45 13.13
N GLU A 98 -13.78 -2.84 14.09
CA GLU A 98 -14.32 -1.47 13.94
C GLU A 98 -13.21 -0.45 13.70
N THR A 99 -12.10 -0.55 14.43
CA THR A 99 -10.94 0.32 14.22
C THR A 99 -10.35 0.14 12.80
N LEU A 100 -10.25 -1.10 12.32
CA LEU A 100 -9.83 -1.38 10.95
C LEU A 100 -10.81 -0.77 9.94
N LEU A 101 -12.13 -0.94 10.15
CA LEU A 101 -13.16 -0.38 9.27
C LEU A 101 -13.09 1.14 9.16
N GLU A 102 -12.78 1.83 10.26
CA GLU A 102 -12.51 3.27 10.28
C GLU A 102 -11.26 3.64 9.47
N ASP A 103 -10.15 2.90 9.65
CA ASP A 103 -8.92 3.13 8.89
C ASP A 103 -9.14 2.95 7.38
N PHE A 104 -9.81 1.86 6.98
CA PHE A 104 -10.15 1.59 5.58
C PHE A 104 -11.10 2.65 5.01
N LEU A 105 -12.06 3.14 5.79
CA LEU A 105 -12.94 4.24 5.37
C LEU A 105 -12.12 5.52 5.10
N ARG A 106 -11.19 5.87 6.00
CA ARG A 106 -10.31 7.04 5.81
C ARG A 106 -9.45 6.90 4.56
N PHE A 107 -8.96 5.70 4.23
CA PHE A 107 -8.26 5.47 2.97
C PHE A 107 -9.16 5.69 1.75
N VAL A 108 -10.36 5.10 1.76
CA VAL A 108 -11.35 5.28 0.69
C VAL A 108 -11.66 6.77 0.49
N ASP A 109 -11.89 7.53 1.56
CA ASP A 109 -12.18 8.96 1.50
C ASP A 109 -11.05 9.76 0.85
N VAL A 110 -9.80 9.53 1.25
CA VAL A 110 -8.67 10.29 0.67
C VAL A 110 -8.41 9.93 -0.80
N PHE A 111 -8.62 8.67 -1.21
CA PHE A 111 -8.54 8.29 -2.61
C PHE A 111 -9.69 8.88 -3.44
N GLY A 112 -10.90 8.97 -2.89
CA GLY A 112 -12.04 9.64 -3.55
C GLY A 112 -11.81 11.13 -3.76
N ILE A 113 -11.29 11.83 -2.74
CA ILE A 113 -10.90 13.24 -2.87
C ILE A 113 -9.78 13.38 -3.91
N PHE A 114 -8.75 12.53 -3.85
CA PHE A 114 -7.66 12.52 -4.82
C PHE A 114 -8.14 12.40 -6.27
N GLN A 115 -9.03 11.45 -6.56
CA GLN A 115 -9.59 11.25 -7.91
C GLN A 115 -10.31 12.51 -8.41
N THR A 116 -11.13 13.12 -7.55
CA THR A 116 -11.85 14.37 -7.88
C THR A 116 -10.88 15.52 -8.19
N SER A 117 -9.81 15.65 -7.40
CA SER A 117 -8.81 16.69 -7.60
C SER A 117 -7.98 16.48 -8.87
N VAL A 118 -7.66 15.23 -9.21
CA VAL A 118 -6.97 14.88 -10.47
C VAL A 118 -7.85 15.16 -11.67
N MET A 119 -9.13 14.76 -11.64
CA MET A 119 -10.09 15.05 -12.69
C MET A 119 -10.18 16.56 -12.97
N THR A 120 -10.29 17.37 -11.90
CA THR A 120 -10.29 18.84 -12.02
C THR A 120 -8.99 19.38 -12.62
N LEU A 121 -7.83 18.80 -12.28
CA LEU A 121 -6.55 19.21 -12.87
C LEU A 121 -6.51 18.94 -14.38
N LYS A 122 -7.02 17.79 -14.83
CA LYS A 122 -7.04 17.39 -16.25
C LYS A 122 -7.90 18.36 -17.08
N GLU A 123 -9.04 18.79 -16.57
CA GLU A 123 -9.89 19.81 -17.21
C GLU A 123 -9.14 21.14 -17.40
N GLU A 124 -8.48 21.63 -16.34
CA GLU A 124 -7.66 22.84 -16.38
C GLU A 124 -6.45 22.69 -17.32
N GLN A 125 -5.85 21.50 -17.38
CA GLN A 125 -4.75 21.19 -18.30
C GLN A 125 -5.19 21.24 -19.76
N PHE A 126 -6.37 20.70 -20.08
CA PHE A 126 -6.96 20.80 -21.41
C PHE A 126 -7.18 22.27 -21.81
N ALA A 127 -7.79 23.07 -20.91
CA ALA A 127 -7.98 24.50 -21.13
C ALA A 127 -6.64 25.24 -21.32
N ALA A 128 -5.61 24.88 -20.55
CA ALA A 128 -4.27 25.45 -20.67
C ALA A 128 -3.60 25.11 -22.01
N LYS A 129 -3.73 23.88 -22.52
CA LYS A 129 -3.20 23.52 -23.85
C LYS A 129 -3.80 24.40 -24.96
N VAL A 130 -5.09 24.75 -24.86
CA VAL A 130 -5.72 25.70 -25.80
C VAL A 130 -5.19 27.11 -25.58
N ALA A 131 -5.07 27.55 -24.32
CA ALA A 131 -4.57 28.87 -23.97
C ALA A 131 -3.13 29.11 -24.44
N ILE A 132 -2.27 28.11 -24.37
CA ILE A 132 -0.87 28.17 -24.86
C ILE A 132 -0.82 28.45 -26.36
N ARG A 133 -1.66 27.77 -27.15
CA ARG A 133 -1.75 28.03 -28.61
C ARG A 133 -2.25 29.44 -28.91
N LYS A 134 -3.17 29.95 -28.08
CA LYS A 134 -3.72 31.31 -28.17
C LYS A 134 -2.86 32.39 -27.51
N LYS A 135 -1.76 32.00 -26.84
CA LYS A 135 -0.88 32.88 -26.05
C LYS A 135 -1.67 33.68 -24.99
N ASP A 136 -2.65 33.04 -24.37
CA ASP A 136 -3.51 33.59 -23.32
C ASP A 136 -2.90 33.33 -21.93
N ASP A 137 -2.09 34.30 -21.46
CA ASP A 137 -1.38 34.19 -20.19
C ASP A 137 -2.32 34.08 -18.97
N ALA A 138 -3.55 34.61 -19.04
CA ALA A 138 -4.50 34.60 -17.92
C ALA A 138 -5.01 33.17 -17.64
N LYS A 139 -5.38 32.42 -18.68
CA LYS A 139 -5.81 31.02 -18.53
C LYS A 139 -4.65 30.11 -18.14
N ILE A 140 -3.44 30.39 -18.62
CA ILE A 140 -2.25 29.64 -18.21
C ILE A 140 -1.95 29.86 -16.71
N ALA A 141 -2.15 31.08 -16.21
CA ALA A 141 -2.05 31.38 -14.79
C ALA A 141 -3.11 30.63 -13.94
N SER A 142 -4.33 30.43 -14.46
CA SER A 142 -5.36 29.61 -13.80
C SER A 142 -4.89 28.16 -13.59
N TYR A 143 -4.34 27.54 -14.62
CA TYR A 143 -3.79 26.18 -14.53
C TYR A 143 -2.60 26.08 -13.54
N LEU A 144 -1.73 27.08 -13.49
CA LEU A 144 -0.66 27.12 -12.49
C LEU A 144 -1.22 27.24 -11.06
N LYS A 145 -2.33 27.96 -10.89
CA LYS A 145 -3.04 28.04 -9.60
C LYS A 145 -3.70 26.71 -9.24
N SER A 146 -4.27 25.98 -10.20
CA SER A 146 -4.87 24.67 -9.97
C SER A 146 -3.81 23.63 -9.56
N ARG A 147 -2.63 23.61 -10.20
CA ARG A 147 -1.48 22.79 -9.75
C ARG A 147 -1.10 23.07 -8.28
N LYS A 148 -1.01 24.35 -7.90
CA LYS A 148 -0.73 24.76 -6.51
C LYS A 148 -1.84 24.35 -5.53
N ARG A 149 -3.10 24.41 -5.96
CA ARG A 149 -4.24 23.95 -5.16
C ARG A 149 -4.15 22.45 -4.91
N LEU A 150 -3.93 21.66 -5.97
CA LEU A 150 -3.74 20.21 -5.87
C LEU A 150 -2.58 19.87 -4.92
N ALA A 151 -1.44 20.55 -5.06
CA ALA A 151 -0.28 20.30 -4.20
C ALA A 151 -0.59 20.50 -2.70
N LYS A 152 -1.35 21.55 -2.37
CA LYS A 152 -1.79 21.82 -0.99
C LYS A 152 -2.80 20.79 -0.49
N GLU A 153 -3.70 20.36 -1.37
CA GLU A 153 -4.71 19.35 -1.06
C GLU A 153 -4.05 18.01 -0.74
N MET A 154 -3.08 17.56 -1.53
CA MET A 154 -2.32 16.34 -1.27
C MET A 154 -1.65 16.36 0.12
N LEU A 155 -1.09 17.50 0.55
CA LEU A 155 -0.51 17.63 1.90
C LEU A 155 -1.57 17.50 3.00
N LYS A 156 -2.76 18.05 2.78
CA LYS A 156 -3.88 17.90 3.73
C LYS A 156 -4.29 16.44 3.84
N LEU A 157 -4.41 15.73 2.71
CA LEU A 157 -4.73 14.30 2.72
C LEU A 157 -3.67 13.48 3.46
N VAL A 158 -2.37 13.77 3.25
CA VAL A 158 -1.28 13.14 4.03
C VAL A 158 -1.42 13.39 5.52
N SER A 159 -1.82 14.59 5.94
CA SER A 159 -2.04 14.88 7.36
C SER A 159 -3.24 14.14 7.94
N ALA A 160 -4.29 13.93 7.16
CA ALA A 160 -5.52 13.25 7.59
C ALA A 160 -5.31 11.76 7.88
N ILE A 161 -4.39 11.10 7.17
CA ILE A 161 -4.13 9.65 7.32
C ILE A 161 -2.96 9.31 8.24
N ARG A 162 -2.25 10.29 8.80
CA ARG A 162 -1.04 10.04 9.60
C ARG A 162 -1.32 9.34 10.95
N CYS A 163 -2.57 9.37 11.41
CA CYS A 163 -3.01 8.70 12.64
C CYS A 163 -3.44 7.23 12.42
N ILE A 164 -3.51 6.75 11.19
CA ILE A 164 -3.95 5.38 10.85
C ILE A 164 -2.96 4.35 11.38
N GLY A 165 -3.47 3.21 11.86
CA GLY A 165 -2.64 2.07 12.30
C GLY A 165 -1.85 2.30 13.60
N GLN A 166 -2.25 3.26 14.44
CA GLN A 166 -1.59 3.58 15.73
C GLN A 166 -2.14 2.82 16.94
N TYR A 167 -2.78 1.66 16.73
CA TYR A 167 -3.32 0.82 17.81
C TYR A 167 -2.49 -0.46 18.00
N GLN A 168 -2.64 -1.04 19.18
CA GLN A 168 -2.07 -2.34 19.50
C GLN A 168 -3.02 -3.45 19.04
N VAL A 169 -2.43 -4.56 18.59
CA VAL A 169 -3.19 -5.77 18.32
C VAL A 169 -3.78 -6.29 19.64
N PRO A 170 -5.07 -6.69 19.68
CA PRO A 170 -5.70 -7.21 20.89
C PRO A 170 -4.95 -8.41 21.49
N PRO A 171 -4.81 -8.52 22.82
CA PRO A 171 -4.16 -9.67 23.45
C PRO A 171 -4.71 -11.05 23.03
N PRO A 172 -6.04 -11.24 22.82
CA PRO A 172 -6.57 -12.52 22.35
C PRO A 172 -6.05 -12.92 20.96
N MET A 173 -5.79 -11.94 20.07
CA MET A 173 -5.20 -12.21 18.76
C MET A 173 -3.73 -12.66 18.86
N LEU A 174 -3.08 -12.50 20.01
CA LEU A 174 -1.71 -12.95 20.25
C LEU A 174 -1.66 -14.32 20.96
N ALA A 175 -2.81 -14.91 21.27
CA ALA A 175 -2.89 -16.14 22.06
C ALA A 175 -2.49 -17.40 21.27
N SER A 176 -2.67 -17.38 19.94
CA SER A 176 -2.29 -18.46 19.05
C SER A 176 -1.36 -17.96 17.95
N VAL A 177 -0.49 -18.83 17.44
CA VAL A 177 0.43 -18.50 16.33
C VAL A 177 -0.34 -18.10 15.08
N VAL A 178 -1.47 -18.76 14.81
CA VAL A 178 -2.30 -18.51 13.62
C VAL A 178 -2.96 -17.13 13.70
N ASP A 179 -3.55 -16.80 14.85
CA ASP A 179 -4.19 -15.50 15.08
C ASP A 179 -3.18 -14.36 15.09
N SER A 180 -1.99 -14.60 15.67
CA SER A 180 -0.93 -13.61 15.73
C SER A 180 -0.38 -13.31 14.34
N ASP A 181 -0.27 -14.33 13.49
CA ASP A 181 0.16 -14.17 12.10
C ASP A 181 -0.87 -13.41 11.27
N LEU A 182 -2.16 -13.75 11.43
CA LEU A 182 -3.27 -13.03 10.79
C LEU A 182 -3.28 -11.55 11.21
N ALA A 183 -3.23 -11.28 12.52
CA ALA A 183 -3.22 -9.92 13.02
C ALA A 183 -2.00 -9.12 12.55
N GLY A 184 -0.84 -9.78 12.46
CA GLY A 184 0.37 -9.24 11.88
C GLY A 184 0.18 -8.80 10.44
N VAL A 185 -0.37 -9.66 9.57
CA VAL A 185 -0.56 -9.32 8.15
C VAL A 185 -1.61 -8.24 7.93
N VAL A 186 -2.73 -8.27 8.67
CA VAL A 186 -3.78 -7.23 8.58
C VAL A 186 -3.20 -5.88 8.97
N THR A 187 -2.49 -5.82 10.10
CA THR A 187 -1.92 -4.55 10.58
C THR A 187 -0.81 -4.05 9.66
N ASP A 188 0.02 -4.95 9.13
CA ASP A 188 1.05 -4.56 8.16
C ASP A 188 0.46 -4.12 6.83
N ALA A 189 -0.66 -4.70 6.37
CA ALA A 189 -1.40 -4.25 5.19
C ALA A 189 -1.88 -2.79 5.35
N VAL A 190 -2.43 -2.43 6.52
CA VAL A 190 -2.80 -1.05 6.85
C VAL A 190 -1.57 -0.12 6.79
N ARG A 191 -0.42 -0.56 7.32
CA ARG A 191 0.81 0.24 7.32
C ARG A 191 1.38 0.45 5.92
N VAL A 192 1.43 -0.59 5.08
CA VAL A 192 1.92 -0.43 3.69
C VAL A 192 0.95 0.38 2.84
N THR A 193 -0.35 0.31 3.11
CA THR A 193 -1.36 1.20 2.49
C THR A 193 -1.03 2.64 2.80
N MET A 194 -0.85 2.99 4.08
CA MET A 194 -0.45 4.34 4.48
C MET A 194 0.87 4.75 3.82
N LEU A 195 1.87 3.87 3.79
CA LEU A 195 3.17 4.14 3.19
C LEU A 195 3.04 4.54 1.70
N VAL A 196 2.30 3.75 0.92
CA VAL A 196 2.14 3.98 -0.53
C VAL A 196 1.27 5.21 -0.78
N THR A 197 0.20 5.42 -0.01
CA THR A 197 -0.65 6.61 -0.14
C THR A 197 0.12 7.89 0.21
N VAL A 198 0.91 7.88 1.28
CA VAL A 198 1.79 9.00 1.66
C VAL A 198 2.83 9.26 0.57
N ALA A 199 3.41 8.20 0.01
CA ALA A 199 4.31 8.29 -1.13
C ALA A 199 3.62 8.98 -2.32
N LEU A 200 2.47 8.49 -2.76
CA LEU A 200 1.71 9.08 -3.87
C LEU A 200 1.48 10.58 -3.66
N PHE A 201 0.88 10.96 -2.53
CA PHE A 201 0.48 12.34 -2.25
C PHE A 201 1.67 13.28 -2.05
N ASN A 202 2.72 12.87 -1.34
CA ASN A 202 3.94 13.68 -1.22
C ASN A 202 4.64 13.84 -2.57
N GLY A 203 4.65 12.80 -3.41
CA GLY A 203 5.24 12.86 -4.75
C GLY A 203 4.57 13.93 -5.62
N ILE A 204 3.24 13.94 -5.65
CA ILE A 204 2.45 14.93 -6.41
C ILE A 204 2.59 16.32 -5.79
N SER A 205 2.49 16.42 -4.47
CA SER A 205 2.62 17.70 -3.78
C SER A 205 3.96 18.36 -4.06
N THR A 206 5.05 17.61 -3.92
CA THR A 206 6.41 18.12 -4.12
C THR A 206 6.66 18.49 -5.57
N ALA A 207 6.11 17.74 -6.53
CA ALA A 207 6.27 18.03 -7.95
C ALA A 207 5.55 19.32 -8.40
N PHE A 208 4.43 19.65 -7.77
CA PHE A 208 3.63 20.84 -8.06
C PHE A 208 3.84 21.99 -7.07
N ALA A 209 4.66 21.80 -6.05
CA ALA A 209 5.09 22.86 -5.16
C ALA A 209 5.92 23.90 -5.94
N PRO A 210 5.77 25.19 -5.63
CA PRO A 210 6.66 26.20 -6.18
C PRO A 210 8.08 25.90 -5.72
N ARG A 211 9.01 25.68 -6.67
CA ARG A 211 10.43 25.61 -6.37
C ARG A 211 10.83 26.91 -5.68
N LYS A 212 11.30 26.84 -4.43
CA LYS A 212 11.92 28.01 -3.79
C LYS A 212 13.12 28.35 -4.66
N SER A 213 13.11 29.53 -5.29
CA SER A 213 14.33 30.06 -5.88
C SER A 213 15.38 30.13 -4.77
N SER A 214 16.58 29.67 -5.08
CA SER A 214 17.76 29.75 -4.22
C SER A 214 18.18 31.21 -4.05
N TRP A 215 17.35 32.01 -3.37
CA TRP A 215 17.67 33.34 -2.87
C TRP A 215 17.11 33.51 -1.47
N MET A 216 17.51 32.61 -0.57
CA MET A 216 17.53 32.83 0.88
C MET A 216 18.80 32.16 1.41
N GLY A 217 19.94 32.63 0.93
CA GLY A 217 21.22 32.37 1.57
C GLY A 217 21.28 33.13 2.88
N LEU A 218 20.79 32.50 3.96
CA LEU A 218 21.35 32.55 5.32
C LEU A 218 20.43 31.75 6.26
N ARG A 219 20.61 30.44 6.36
CA ARG A 219 20.24 29.70 7.58
C ARG A 219 21.26 28.62 7.86
N LEU A 220 22.19 28.95 8.75
CA LEU A 220 22.81 27.99 9.65
C LEU A 220 21.69 27.24 10.38
N SER A 221 21.53 25.94 10.11
CA SER A 221 20.97 25.06 11.12
C SER A 221 21.40 23.62 10.91
N LYS A 222 21.64 22.97 12.05
CA LYS A 222 22.13 21.63 12.32
C LYS A 222 21.61 20.55 11.36
N LYS A 223 22.52 19.65 11.04
CA LYS A 223 22.31 18.31 10.48
C LYS A 223 21.31 17.54 11.35
N ASP A 224 20.02 17.65 11.06
CA ASP A 224 19.01 16.71 11.51
C ASP A 224 18.97 15.56 10.51
N ASN A 225 19.09 14.33 10.99
CA ASN A 225 19.21 13.12 10.18
C ASN A 225 17.82 12.65 9.72
N ARG A 226 17.01 13.56 9.16
CA ARG A 226 15.74 13.21 8.52
C ARG A 226 16.02 12.74 7.10
N VAL A 227 15.60 11.51 6.81
CA VAL A 227 15.57 10.95 5.45
C VAL A 227 14.90 11.97 4.53
N LYS A 228 15.65 12.47 3.53
CA LYS A 228 15.18 13.44 2.54
C LYS A 228 14.12 12.79 1.65
N PHE A 229 12.85 12.83 2.05
CA PHE A 229 11.70 12.60 1.18
C PHE A 229 11.41 13.86 0.34
N GLU A 230 12.45 14.41 -0.31
CA GLU A 230 12.42 15.75 -0.90
C GLU A 230 12.41 15.73 -2.44
N GLU A 231 11.99 14.62 -3.05
CA GLU A 231 11.90 14.50 -4.50
C GLU A 231 10.44 14.25 -4.93
N GLY A 232 9.89 15.21 -5.68
CA GLY A 232 8.61 15.04 -6.35
C GLY A 232 8.75 14.17 -7.60
N ILE A 233 7.62 13.74 -8.17
CA ILE A 233 7.59 12.92 -9.39
C ILE A 233 8.36 13.62 -10.52
N GLN A 234 9.37 12.94 -11.08
CA GLN A 234 10.34 13.55 -11.98
C GLN A 234 9.68 14.13 -13.25
N GLU A 235 8.77 13.37 -13.86
CA GLU A 235 8.03 13.73 -15.06
C GLU A 235 7.17 14.98 -14.84
N PHE A 236 6.58 15.11 -13.64
CA PHE A 236 5.72 16.24 -13.28
C PHE A 236 6.50 17.55 -13.15
N GLN A 237 7.81 17.46 -12.90
CA GLN A 237 8.70 18.61 -12.82
C GLN A 237 9.22 19.08 -14.19
N GLN A 238 9.07 18.27 -15.26
CA GLN A 238 9.54 18.63 -16.60
C GLN A 238 8.77 19.82 -17.19
N VAL A 239 7.50 19.99 -16.80
CA VAL A 239 6.69 21.18 -17.09
C VAL A 239 6.87 22.17 -15.94
N GLY A 240 8.00 22.88 -15.96
CA GLY A 240 8.31 23.91 -14.96
C GLY A 240 7.40 25.14 -15.11
N VAL A 241 7.14 25.84 -13.99
CA VAL A 241 6.32 27.07 -13.97
C VAL A 241 6.87 28.13 -14.93
N ASP A 242 8.19 28.28 -14.99
CA ASP A 242 8.86 29.26 -15.86
C ASP A 242 8.66 28.94 -17.36
N SER A 243 8.57 27.64 -17.69
CA SER A 243 8.29 27.20 -19.06
C SER A 243 6.86 27.52 -19.51
N LEU A 244 5.96 27.84 -18.57
CA LEU A 244 4.56 28.18 -18.85
C LEU A 244 4.30 29.70 -18.86
N TRP A 245 5.34 30.54 -18.72
CA TRP A 245 5.17 32.00 -18.80
C TRP A 245 5.72 32.59 -20.11
N GLY A 246 5.25 33.79 -20.45
CA GLY A 246 5.82 34.62 -21.51
C GLY A 246 5.62 34.10 -22.93
N PHE A 247 4.52 33.39 -23.20
CA PHE A 247 4.27 32.79 -24.52
C PHE A 247 4.15 33.81 -25.65
N ARG A 248 3.78 35.07 -25.35
CA ARG A 248 3.84 36.19 -26.31
C ARG A 248 5.23 36.39 -26.93
N LYS A 249 6.28 36.06 -26.19
CA LYS A 249 7.69 36.21 -26.61
C LYS A 249 8.29 34.90 -27.16
N LYS A 250 7.54 33.79 -27.10
CA LYS A 250 8.02 32.47 -27.56
C LYS A 250 7.66 32.25 -29.02
N GLY A 251 8.64 31.73 -29.77
CA GLY A 251 8.43 31.23 -31.13
C GLY A 251 7.70 29.89 -31.14
N ASP A 252 7.12 29.54 -32.28
CA ASP A 252 6.20 28.39 -32.40
C ASP A 252 6.85 27.05 -32.03
N GLU A 253 8.14 26.90 -32.28
CA GLU A 253 8.87 25.67 -31.90
C GLU A 253 8.96 25.48 -30.39
N GLN A 254 9.18 26.57 -29.64
CA GLN A 254 9.16 26.51 -28.17
C GLN A 254 7.76 26.20 -27.64
N VAL A 255 6.71 26.71 -28.31
CA VAL A 255 5.31 26.40 -27.98
C VAL A 255 5.04 24.90 -28.15
N LYS A 256 5.46 24.31 -29.28
CA LYS A 256 5.31 22.87 -29.54
C LYS A 256 6.02 22.02 -28.48
N VAL A 257 7.25 22.36 -28.12
CA VAL A 257 8.00 21.65 -27.07
C VAL A 257 7.26 21.67 -25.73
N VAL A 258 6.68 22.81 -25.34
CA VAL A 258 5.90 22.87 -24.08
C VAL A 258 4.61 22.04 -24.17
N LEU A 259 3.91 22.09 -25.30
CA LEU A 259 2.71 21.26 -25.50
C LEU A 259 3.02 19.77 -25.45
N MET A 260 4.14 19.34 -26.03
CA MET A 260 4.61 17.95 -25.95
C MET A 260 4.88 17.53 -24.51
N LYS A 261 5.61 18.35 -23.74
CA LYS A 261 5.86 18.07 -22.31
C LYS A 261 4.57 18.03 -21.49
N MET A 262 3.60 18.89 -21.81
CA MET A 262 2.28 18.85 -21.18
C MET A 262 1.48 17.60 -21.54
N GLN A 263 1.65 17.05 -22.75
CA GLN A 263 1.01 15.78 -23.11
C GLN A 263 1.63 14.63 -22.31
N ASN A 264 2.96 14.54 -22.25
CA ASN A 264 3.64 13.52 -21.45
C ASN A 264 3.20 13.58 -19.97
N LEU A 265 3.04 14.78 -19.41
CA LEU A 265 2.52 14.97 -18.06
C LEU A 265 1.09 14.43 -17.90
N GLU A 266 0.22 14.68 -18.87
CA GLU A 266 -1.16 14.16 -18.86
C GLU A 266 -1.16 12.63 -18.88
N ASP A 267 -0.32 12.02 -19.72
CA ASP A 267 -0.22 10.57 -19.85
C ASP A 267 0.22 9.95 -18.51
N CYS A 268 1.26 10.51 -17.87
CA CYS A 268 1.69 10.09 -16.53
C CYS A 268 0.60 10.27 -15.46
N ILE A 269 -0.18 11.36 -15.51
CA ILE A 269 -1.30 11.58 -14.58
C ILE A 269 -2.39 10.52 -14.79
N CYS A 270 -2.72 10.21 -16.05
CA CYS A 270 -3.74 9.20 -16.37
C CYS A 270 -3.33 7.80 -15.89
N GLU A 271 -2.05 7.42 -16.04
CA GLU A 271 -1.54 6.15 -15.52
C GLU A 271 -1.69 6.05 -13.99
N ILE A 272 -1.28 7.10 -13.28
CA ILE A 272 -1.38 7.16 -11.82
C ILE A 272 -2.85 7.14 -11.37
N GLU A 273 -3.73 7.90 -12.04
CA GLU A 273 -5.17 7.92 -11.78
C GLU A 273 -5.75 6.51 -11.93
N PHE A 274 -5.46 5.83 -13.04
CA PHE A 274 -5.94 4.47 -13.30
C PHE A 274 -5.41 3.45 -12.28
N ALA A 275 -4.11 3.49 -11.95
CA ALA A 275 -3.54 2.62 -10.93
C ALA A 275 -4.17 2.87 -9.55
N SER A 276 -4.39 4.14 -9.20
CA SER A 276 -5.03 4.53 -7.93
C SER A 276 -6.50 4.10 -7.85
N GLU A 277 -7.22 4.08 -8.98
CA GLU A 277 -8.61 3.62 -9.04
C GLU A 277 -8.70 2.12 -8.69
N LYS A 278 -7.74 1.31 -9.16
CA LYS A 278 -7.69 -0.11 -8.79
C LYS A 278 -7.50 -0.30 -7.30
N VAL A 279 -6.61 0.48 -6.68
CA VAL A 279 -6.40 0.48 -5.22
C VAL A 279 -7.66 0.94 -4.49
N PHE A 280 -8.31 2.01 -4.94
CA PHE A 280 -9.57 2.48 -4.37
C PHE A 280 -10.64 1.38 -4.36
N ARG A 281 -10.79 0.64 -5.47
CA ARG A 281 -11.73 -0.48 -5.55
C ARG A 281 -11.34 -1.63 -4.62
N SER A 282 -10.07 -2.02 -4.55
CA SER A 282 -9.63 -3.11 -3.66
C SER A 282 -9.77 -2.75 -2.17
N LEU A 283 -9.57 -1.48 -1.80
CA LEU A 283 -9.84 -0.97 -0.44
C LEU A 283 -11.33 -1.09 -0.07
N ILE A 284 -12.24 -0.72 -0.97
CA ILE A 284 -13.69 -0.88 -0.76
C ILE A 284 -14.02 -2.36 -0.57
N THR A 285 -13.51 -3.22 -1.47
CA THR A 285 -13.73 -4.66 -1.41
C THR A 285 -13.23 -5.27 -0.11
N THR A 286 -12.05 -4.87 0.36
CA THR A 286 -11.49 -5.31 1.66
C THR A 286 -12.34 -4.84 2.83
N ARG A 287 -12.79 -3.58 2.80
CA ARG A 287 -13.69 -3.04 3.83
C ARG A 287 -15.01 -3.80 3.90
N VAL A 288 -15.58 -4.17 2.75
CA VAL A 288 -16.79 -5.00 2.68
C VAL A 288 -16.53 -6.38 3.27
N SER A 289 -15.37 -7.00 3.00
CA SER A 289 -15.00 -8.27 3.65
C SER A 289 -14.98 -8.14 5.17
N LEU A 290 -14.37 -7.08 5.70
CA LEU A 290 -14.33 -6.82 7.15
C LEU A 290 -15.74 -6.63 7.73
N LEU A 291 -16.60 -5.85 7.06
CA LEU A 291 -17.99 -5.69 7.49
C LEU A 291 -18.73 -7.03 7.57
N ASN A 292 -18.54 -7.88 6.56
CA ASN A 292 -19.18 -9.19 6.52
C ASN A 292 -18.79 -10.06 7.72
N THR A 293 -17.57 -9.91 8.26
CA THR A 293 -17.12 -10.64 9.46
C THR A 293 -17.88 -10.25 10.75
N LEU A 294 -18.44 -9.04 10.80
CA LEU A 294 -19.24 -8.56 11.94
C LEU A 294 -20.72 -8.93 11.82
N THR A 295 -21.20 -9.19 10.61
CA THR A 295 -22.63 -9.40 10.33
C THR A 295 -23.06 -10.86 10.26
N GLN A 296 -22.11 -11.80 10.12
CA GLN A 296 -22.36 -13.25 10.04
C GLN A 296 -22.24 -13.92 11.42
#